data_AF-D5PZW8-F1
#
_entry.id   AF-D5PZW8-F1
#
_cell.length_a   1.000
_cell.length_b   1.000
_cell.length_c   1.000
_cell.angle_alpha   90.00
_cell.angle_beta   90.00
_cell.angle_gamma   90.00
#
_symmetry.space_group_name_H-M   'P 1'
#
loop_
_entity.id
_entity.type
_entity.pdbx_description
1 polymer ?
#
loop_
_entity_poly.entity_id
_entity_poly.type
_entity_poly.pdbx_seq_one_letter_code
_entity_poly.pdbx_strand_id
1 'polypeptide(L)'
;MDFTCIFFGILFTFAGFWLAVGKGYRHLSLWKNMPKEEKDKINIVPLSRNVGGIIALNGIIFLMKGVLPGFSNHWFIFSIIAWLIVASFDVWYIEKSVRYRNQ
;
A
#
# COMPACT_ATOMS: atom_id res chain seq x y z
N MET A 1 -7.25 20.22 13.63
CA MET A 1 -7.30 18.85 13.08
C MET A 1 -7.63 18.96 11.62
N ASP A 2 -6.86 18.28 10.78
CA ASP A 2 -7.13 18.25 9.34
C ASP A 2 -8.05 17.06 9.04
N PHE A 3 -9.36 17.32 8.97
CA PHE A 3 -10.38 16.30 8.75
C PHE A 3 -10.18 15.53 7.45
N THR A 4 -9.68 16.19 6.41
CA THR A 4 -9.39 15.57 5.12
C THR A 4 -8.27 14.54 5.28
N CYS A 5 -7.21 14.91 6.02
CA CYS A 5 -6.12 13.98 6.32
C CYS A 5 -6.56 12.80 7.18
N ILE A 6 -7.44 13.02 8.17
CA ILE A 6 -8.00 11.94 8.99
C ILE A 6 -8.82 10.98 8.11
N PHE A 7 -9.71 11.51 7.28
CA PHE A 7 -10.57 10.70 6.42
C PHE A 7 -9.76 9.80 5.48
N PHE A 8 -8.81 10.38 4.72
CA PHE A 8 -7.95 9.61 3.83
C PHE A 8 -7.02 8.66 4.59
N GLY A 9 -6.52 9.08 5.75
CA GLY A 9 -5.70 8.25 6.61
C GLY A 9 -6.43 6.98 7.05
N ILE A 10 -7.65 7.11 7.57
CA ILE A 10 -8.51 5.97 7.94
C ILE A 10 -8.74 5.08 6.71
N LEU A 11 -9.14 5.66 5.58
CA LEU A 11 -9.45 4.93 4.35
C LEU A 11 -8.26 4.11 3.84
N PHE A 12 -7.09 4.73 3.73
CA PHE A 12 -5.87 4.06 3.24
C PHE A 12 -5.33 3.04 4.25
N THR A 13 -5.40 3.31 5.55
CA THR A 13 -4.98 2.32 6.56
C THR A 13 -5.86 1.07 6.52
N PHE A 14 -7.18 1.22 6.45
CA PHE A 14 -8.09 0.08 6.34
C PHE A 14 -7.92 -0.69 5.03
N ALA A 15 -7.86 0.01 3.89
CA ALA A 15 -7.65 -0.62 2.58
C ALA A 15 -6.29 -1.34 2.52
N GLY A 16 -5.23 -0.71 3.01
CA GLY A 16 -3.89 -1.27 3.09
C GLY A 16 -3.85 -2.50 3.99
N PHE A 17 -4.45 -2.44 5.19
CA PHE A 17 -4.51 -3.59 6.10
C PHE A 17 -5.31 -4.75 5.51
N TRP A 18 -6.44 -4.47 4.85
CA TRP A 18 -7.25 -5.47 4.17
C TRP A 18 -6.47 -6.23 3.07
N LEU A 19 -5.61 -5.51 2.33
CA LEU A 19 -4.68 -6.11 1.38
C LEU A 19 -3.51 -6.83 2.07
N ALA A 20 -2.99 -6.27 3.18
CA ALA A 20 -1.89 -6.81 3.98
C ALA A 20 -2.21 -8.18 4.60
N VAL A 21 -3.47 -8.44 4.92
CA VAL A 21 -3.95 -9.76 5.37
C VAL A 21 -3.80 -10.83 4.28
N GLY A 22 -3.63 -10.44 3.01
CA GLY A 22 -3.45 -11.36 1.88
C GLY A 22 -4.74 -12.07 1.47
N LYS A 23 -5.90 -11.49 1.80
CA LYS A 23 -7.22 -11.95 1.31
C LYS A 23 -7.92 -10.90 0.45
N GLY A 24 -7.54 -9.63 0.59
CA GLY A 24 -8.18 -8.52 -0.11
C GLY A 24 -8.09 -8.61 -1.63
N TYR A 25 -7.01 -9.17 -2.18
CA TYR A 25 -6.86 -9.34 -3.63
C TYR A 25 -7.98 -10.14 -4.29
N ARG A 26 -8.65 -11.05 -3.56
CA ARG A 26 -9.75 -11.87 -4.11
C ARG A 26 -10.95 -11.04 -4.56
N HIS A 27 -11.13 -9.86 -3.99
CA HIS A 27 -12.20 -8.95 -4.35
C HIS A 27 -11.82 -7.98 -5.48
N LEU A 28 -10.54 -7.91 -5.86
CA LEU A 28 -10.10 -7.10 -6.98
C LEU A 28 -10.60 -7.70 -8.30
N SER A 29 -11.42 -6.95 -9.03
CA SER A 29 -11.90 -7.36 -10.36
C SER A 29 -10.73 -7.65 -11.31
N LEU A 30 -9.65 -6.86 -11.22
CA LEU A 30 -8.41 -7.06 -11.96
C LEU A 30 -7.83 -8.47 -11.73
N TRP A 31 -7.75 -8.91 -10.47
CA TRP A 31 -7.31 -10.26 -10.18
C TRP A 31 -8.32 -11.28 -10.69
N LYS A 32 -9.63 -11.07 -10.53
CA LYS A 32 -10.64 -12.04 -11.02
C LYS A 32 -10.58 -12.24 -12.53
N ASN A 33 -10.39 -11.17 -13.30
CA ASN A 33 -10.45 -11.19 -14.77
C ASN A 33 -9.11 -11.55 -15.45
N MET A 34 -8.00 -11.59 -14.70
CA MET A 34 -6.69 -11.95 -15.25
C MET A 34 -6.66 -13.40 -15.78
N PRO A 35 -6.03 -13.67 -16.94
CA PRO A 35 -5.89 -15.02 -17.49
C PRO A 35 -5.21 -15.99 -16.51
N LYS A 36 -5.57 -17.28 -16.57
CA LYS A 36 -5.00 -18.30 -15.67
C LYS A 36 -3.49 -18.41 -15.80
N GLU A 37 -2.95 -18.31 -17.02
CA GLU A 37 -1.50 -18.37 -17.29
C GLU A 37 -0.70 -17.25 -16.61
N GLU A 38 -1.28 -16.06 -16.45
CA GLU A 38 -0.64 -14.95 -15.75
C GLU A 38 -0.80 -15.07 -14.23
N LYS A 39 -1.98 -15.51 -13.77
CA LYS A 39 -2.23 -15.79 -12.36
C LYS A 39 -1.29 -16.84 -11.82
N ASP A 40 -1.08 -17.92 -12.56
CA ASP A 40 -0.21 -19.02 -12.15
C ASP A 40 1.24 -18.59 -12.08
N LYS A 41 1.67 -17.54 -12.79
CA LYS A 41 3.01 -16.97 -12.67
C LYS A 41 3.17 -16.06 -11.45
N ILE A 42 2.09 -15.62 -10.80
CA ILE A 42 2.14 -14.61 -9.74
C ILE A 42 1.82 -15.23 -8.38
N ASN A 43 2.73 -15.06 -7.42
CA ASN A 43 2.46 -15.34 -6.03
C ASN A 43 1.71 -14.15 -5.40
N ILE A 44 0.39 -14.16 -5.54
CA ILE A 44 -0.46 -13.01 -5.21
C ILE A 44 -0.55 -12.71 -3.71
N VAL A 45 -0.37 -13.72 -2.85
CA VAL A 45 -0.43 -13.54 -1.40
C VAL A 45 0.68 -12.59 -0.92
N PRO A 46 1.98 -12.89 -1.08
CA PRO A 46 3.05 -12.00 -0.64
C PRO A 46 3.01 -10.65 -1.37
N LEU A 47 2.60 -10.63 -2.65
CA LEU A 47 2.46 -9.37 -3.40
C LEU A 47 1.37 -8.47 -2.81
N SER A 48 0.18 -9.02 -2.54
CA SER A 48 -0.92 -8.32 -1.86
C SER A 48 -0.50 -7.84 -0.48
N ARG A 49 0.28 -8.65 0.25
CA ARG A 49 0.77 -8.26 1.58
C ARG A 49 1.67 -7.03 1.52
N ASN A 50 2.61 -7.03 0.58
CA ASN A 50 3.60 -5.97 0.40
C ASN A 50 2.95 -4.65 -0.02
N VAL A 51 2.15 -4.70 -1.09
CA VAL A 51 1.40 -3.53 -1.59
C VAL A 51 0.45 -2.99 -0.52
N GLY A 52 -0.24 -3.87 0.20
CA GLY A 52 -1.09 -3.49 1.32
C GLY A 52 -0.32 -2.76 2.43
N GLY A 53 0.89 -3.22 2.74
CA GLY A 53 1.80 -2.57 3.69
C GLY A 53 2.18 -1.14 3.27
N ILE A 54 2.56 -0.93 2.01
CA ILE A 54 2.90 0.40 1.48
C ILE A 54 1.69 1.35 1.52
N ILE A 55 0.50 0.87 1.16
CA ILE A 55 -0.74 1.66 1.23
C ILE A 55 -1.09 2.00 2.69
N ALA A 56 -0.97 1.03 3.61
CA ALA A 56 -1.24 1.25 5.02
C ALA A 56 -0.28 2.28 5.65
N LEU A 57 1.00 2.23 5.26
CA LEU A 57 2.01 3.21 5.67
C LEU A 57 1.63 4.62 5.24
N ASN A 58 1.11 4.80 4.02
CA ASN A 58 0.58 6.08 3.58
C ASN A 58 -0.57 6.56 4.47
N GLY A 59 -1.53 5.67 4.74
CA GLY A 59 -2.66 5.98 5.63
C GLY A 59 -2.21 6.43 7.02
N ILE A 60 -1.18 5.79 7.59
CA ILE A 60 -0.59 6.19 8.88
C ILE A 60 0.01 7.61 8.81
N ILE A 61 0.73 7.96 7.74
CA ILE A 61 1.30 9.30 7.56
C ILE A 61 0.18 10.36 7.51
N PHE A 62 -0.92 10.08 6.81
CA PHE A 62 -2.09 10.95 6.76
C PHE A 62 -2.81 11.06 8.13
N LEU A 63 -2.97 9.95 8.86
CA LEU A 63 -3.52 9.95 10.22
C LEU A 63 -2.66 10.78 11.17
N MET A 64 -1.34 10.62 11.10
CA MET A 64 -0.41 11.40 11.91
C MET A 64 -0.60 12.90 11.66
N LYS A 65 -0.82 13.31 10.40
CA LYS A 65 -1.10 14.70 10.05
C LYS A 65 -2.45 15.20 10.57
N GLY A 66 -3.45 14.34 10.52
CA GLY A 66 -4.78 14.65 11.01
C GLY A 66 -4.87 14.84 12.52
N VAL A 67 -4.14 14.00 13.27
CA VAL A 67 -4.30 13.83 14.73
C VAL A 67 -3.17 14.48 15.55
N LEU A 68 -1.92 14.45 15.09
CA LEU A 68 -0.80 15.00 15.87
C LEU A 68 -0.60 16.50 15.58
N PRO A 69 -0.78 17.40 16.58
CA PRO A 69 -0.57 18.83 16.39
C PRO A 69 0.90 19.20 16.12
N GLY A 70 1.85 18.37 16.55
CA GLY A 70 3.29 18.56 16.32
C GLY A 70 3.76 18.16 14.91
N PHE A 71 2.94 17.47 14.11
CA PHE A 71 3.32 17.08 12.76
C PHE A 71 3.04 18.22 11.77
N SER A 72 4.01 19.13 11.70
CA SER A 72 3.92 20.32 10.86
C SER A 72 3.81 19.97 9.36
N ASN A 73 3.38 20.94 8.55
CA ASN A 73 3.25 20.73 7.09
C ASN A 73 4.58 20.35 6.44
N HIS A 74 5.70 20.89 6.92
CA HIS A 74 7.02 20.58 6.37
C HIS A 74 7.39 19.11 6.61
N TRP A 75 7.18 18.61 7.84
CA TRP A 75 7.41 17.22 8.19
C TRP A 75 6.47 16.27 7.42
N PHE A 76 5.21 16.66 7.23
CA PHE A 76 4.27 15.89 6.42
C PHE A 76 4.73 15.75 4.97
N ILE A 77 5.13 16.86 4.33
CA ILE A 77 5.63 16.85 2.95
C ILE A 77 6.88 15.96 2.85
N PHE A 78 7.81 16.09 3.81
CA PHE A 78 9.00 15.24 3.84
C PHE A 78 8.65 13.75 3.95
N SER A 79 7.69 13.40 4.81
CA SER A 79 7.22 12.00 4.93
C SER A 79 6.53 11.50 3.66
N ILE A 80 5.76 12.33 2.96
CA ILE A 80 5.15 11.95 1.67
C ILE A 80 6.24 11.71 0.60
N ILE A 81 7.26 12.56 0.53
CA ILE A 81 8.39 12.39 -0.40
C ILE A 81 9.14 11.09 -0.06
N ALA A 82 9.46 10.87 1.21
CA ALA A 82 10.13 9.64 1.66
C ALA A 82 9.28 8.40 1.33
N TRP A 83 7.97 8.46 1.56
CA TRP A 83 7.05 7.39 1.22
C TRP A 83 7.00 7.14 -0.29
N LEU A 84 6.98 8.16 -1.14
CA LEU A 84 7.01 8.01 -2.60
C LEU A 84 8.29 7.32 -3.08
N ILE A 85 9.44 7.66 -2.49
CA ILE A 85 10.72 7.01 -2.79
C ILE A 85 10.64 5.53 -2.39
N VAL A 86 10.15 5.23 -1.18
CA VAL A 86 9.99 3.85 -0.70
C VAL A 86 9.03 3.06 -1.57
N ALA A 87 7.88 3.63 -1.94
CA ALA A 87 6.91 3.00 -2.85
C ALA A 87 7.51 2.74 -4.25
N SER A 88 8.36 3.64 -4.75
CA SER A 88 9.04 3.46 -6.04
C SER A 88 10.04 2.30 -5.98
N PHE A 89 10.83 2.22 -4.90
CA PHE A 89 11.71 1.08 -4.67
C PHE A 89 10.94 -0.22 -4.50
N ASP A 90 9.78 -0.17 -3.85
CA ASP A 90 8.91 -1.33 -3.66
C ASP A 90 8.42 -1.90 -5.00
N VAL A 91 7.93 -1.03 -5.89
CA VAL A 91 7.52 -1.42 -7.25
C VAL A 91 8.69 -2.00 -8.04
N TRP A 92 9.85 -1.35 -8.01
CA TRP A 92 11.05 -1.85 -8.67
C TRP A 92 11.47 -3.23 -8.13
N TYR A 93 11.39 -3.42 -6.82
CA TYR A 93 11.69 -4.70 -6.17
C TYR A 93 10.68 -5.77 -6.57
N ILE A 94 9.38 -5.46 -6.65
CA ILE A 94 8.34 -6.37 -7.11
C ILE A 94 8.62 -6.86 -8.54
N GLU A 95 9.03 -5.95 -9.43
CA GLU A 95 9.31 -6.27 -10.84
C GLU A 95 10.53 -7.19 -11.00
N LYS A 96 11.60 -6.94 -10.24
CA LYS A 96 12.88 -7.67 -10.37
C LYS A 96 12.92 -8.95 -9.54
N SER A 97 12.17 -9.02 -8.44
CA SER A 97 12.27 -10.13 -7.51
C SER A 97 11.52 -11.38 -7.98
N VAL A 98 12.17 -12.54 -7.84
CA VAL A 98 11.53 -13.86 -8.06
C VAL A 98 10.51 -14.18 -6.96
N ARG A 99 10.56 -13.49 -5.82
CA ARG A 99 9.70 -13.74 -4.65
C ARG A 99 8.20 -13.68 -4.94
N TYR A 100 7.81 -12.88 -5.93
CA TYR A 100 6.41 -12.68 -6.32
C TYR A 100 6.04 -13.49 -7.57
N ARG A 101 6.96 -14.30 -8.09
CA ARG A 101 6.64 -15.30 -9.12
C ARG A 101 6.43 -16.66 -8.46
N ASN A 102 5.42 -17.40 -8.90
CA ASN A 102 5.38 -18.83 -8.62
C ASN A 102 6.46 -19.50 -9.48
N GLN A 103 7.13 -20.49 -8.91
CA GLN A 103 8.09 -21.34 -9.62
C GLN A 103 7.37 -22.31 -10.55
#